data_AF-A0A4Q3B099-F1
#
_entry.id   AF-A0A4Q3B099-F1
#
_cell.length_a   1.000
_cell.length_b   1.000
_cell.length_c   1.000
_cell.angle_alpha   90.00
_cell.angle_beta   90.00
_cell.angle_gamma   90.00
#
_symmetry.space_group_name_H-M   'P 1'
#
loop_
_entity.id
_entity.type
_entity.pdbx_description
1 polymer ?
#
loop_
_entity_poly.entity_id
_entity_poly.type
_entity_poly.pdbx_seq_one_letter_code
_entity_poly.pdbx_strand_id
1 'polypeptide(L)'
;MSLADLLLMELNTLEKTKQKNMNIIKALLKEFESEFNTTKKFLALVPVDKFDWAPHEKSMKMKSLASHIAELPAWVSLAFTTDGLDFATAPYEEKKVDSNEDLLKLLEESYESGKAEL
;
A
#
# COMPACT_ATOMS: atom_id res chain seq x y z
N MET A 1 23.76 38.25 -17.53
CA MET A 1 23.78 36.81 -17.20
C MET A 1 24.05 36.06 -18.49
N SER A 2 25.09 35.23 -18.53
CA SER A 2 25.51 34.52 -19.74
C SER A 2 24.69 33.23 -19.96
N LEU A 3 24.74 32.67 -21.16
CA LEU A 3 24.15 31.34 -21.44
C LEU A 3 24.72 30.25 -20.51
N ALA A 4 26.00 30.36 -20.12
CA ALA A 4 26.61 29.43 -19.18
C ALA A 4 26.06 29.57 -17.76
N ASP A 5 25.69 30.80 -17.34
CA ASP A 5 25.09 31.05 -16.03
C ASP A 5 23.66 30.48 -15.95
N LEU A 6 22.88 30.61 -17.02
CA LEU A 6 21.54 30.00 -17.16
C LEU A 6 21.62 28.48 -17.09
N LEU A 7 22.51 27.87 -17.87
CA LEU A 7 22.69 26.42 -17.90
C LEU A 7 23.10 25.88 -16.51
N LEU A 8 24.01 26.57 -15.82
CA LEU A 8 24.44 26.19 -14.47
C LEU A 8 23.28 26.29 -13.46
N MET A 9 22.42 27.29 -13.60
CA MET A 9 21.24 27.45 -12.74
C MET A 9 20.21 26.33 -12.97
N GLU A 10 19.98 25.91 -14.21
CA GLU A 10 19.12 24.78 -14.56
C GLU A 10 19.66 23.47 -13.98
N LEU A 11 20.95 23.18 -14.17
CA LEU A 11 21.59 21.97 -13.62
C LEU A 11 21.44 21.89 -12.10
N ASN A 12 21.72 23.00 -11.40
CA ASN A 12 21.54 23.08 -9.95
C ASN A 12 20.09 22.86 -9.52
N THR A 13 19.12 23.31 -10.32
CA THR A 13 17.70 23.13 -10.04
C THR A 13 17.28 21.67 -10.23
N LEU A 14 17.78 21.00 -11.26
CA LEU A 14 17.54 19.57 -11.51
C LEU A 14 18.15 18.71 -10.40
N GLU A 15 19.38 19.01 -9.96
CA GLU A 15 20.02 18.28 -8.85
C GLU A 15 19.25 18.44 -7.54
N LYS A 16 18.83 19.67 -7.20
CA LYS A 16 18.01 19.91 -6.00
C LYS A 16 16.67 19.17 -6.07
N THR A 17 16.04 19.15 -7.24
CA THR A 17 14.79 18.43 -7.46
C THR A 17 14.99 16.93 -7.30
N LYS A 18 16.04 16.36 -7.91
CA LYS A 18 16.40 14.95 -7.76
C LYS A 18 16.68 14.59 -6.29
N GLN A 19 17.41 15.41 -5.56
CA GLN A 19 17.68 15.20 -4.14
C GLN A 19 16.40 15.25 -3.29
N LYS A 20 15.52 16.21 -3.56
CA LYS A 20 14.21 16.32 -2.90
C LYS A 20 13.37 15.06 -3.16
N ASN A 21 13.32 14.59 -4.41
CA ASN A 21 12.58 13.38 -4.80
C ASN A 21 13.15 12.13 -4.09
N MET A 22 14.47 12.00 -4.00
CA MET A 22 15.11 10.91 -3.26
C MET A 22 14.76 10.92 -1.77
N ASN A 23 14.57 12.11 -1.17
CA ASN A 23 14.19 12.22 0.24
C ASN A 23 12.74 11.82 0.49
N ILE A 24 11.80 12.18 -0.39
CA ILE A 24 10.40 11.77 -0.24
C ILE A 24 10.21 10.26 -0.44
N ILE A 25 10.90 9.65 -1.42
CA ILE A 25 10.85 8.19 -1.62
C ILE A 25 11.30 7.45 -0.35
N LYS A 26 12.41 7.88 0.25
CA LYS A 26 12.90 7.31 1.51
C LYS A 26 11.90 7.46 2.66
N ALA A 27 11.21 8.61 2.74
CA ALA A 27 10.18 8.82 3.75
C ALA A 27 8.98 7.89 3.55
N LEU A 28 8.48 7.78 2.32
CA LEU A 28 7.35 6.90 1.98
C LEU A 28 7.68 5.42 2.22
N LEU A 29 8.87 4.96 1.86
CA LEU A 29 9.32 3.59 2.16
C LEU A 29 9.32 3.29 3.66
N LYS A 30 9.78 4.26 4.47
CA LYS A 30 9.77 4.13 5.93
C LYS A 30 8.35 4.10 6.49
N GLU A 31 7.46 4.96 5.97
CA GLU A 31 6.05 4.97 6.35
C GLU A 31 5.38 3.64 5.98
N PHE A 32 5.63 3.12 4.77
CA PHE A 32 5.07 1.86 4.31
C PHE A 32 5.47 0.67 5.21
N GLU A 33 6.74 0.58 5.60
CA GLU A 33 7.21 -0.41 6.58
C GLU A 33 6.56 -0.23 7.97
N SER A 34 6.40 1.02 8.43
CA SER A 34 5.75 1.32 9.71
C SER A 34 4.28 0.92 9.73
N GLU A 35 3.55 1.22 8.66
CA GLU A 35 2.13 0.87 8.50
C GLU A 35 1.94 -0.64 8.40
N PHE A 36 2.82 -1.33 7.65
CA PHE A 36 2.84 -2.79 7.60
C PHE A 36 3.00 -3.41 9.00
N ASN A 37 4.01 -2.98 9.75
CA ASN A 37 4.27 -3.51 11.10
C ASN A 37 3.14 -3.23 12.08
N THR A 38 2.47 -2.09 11.94
CA THR A 38 1.30 -1.74 12.76
C THR A 38 0.11 -2.61 12.39
N THR A 39 -0.21 -2.70 11.11
CA THR A 39 -1.30 -3.52 10.57
C THR A 39 -1.14 -4.99 10.96
N LYS A 40 0.08 -5.54 10.86
CA LYS A 40 0.42 -6.91 11.27
C LYS A 40 0.01 -7.20 12.72
N LYS A 41 0.23 -6.25 13.64
CA LYS A 41 -0.17 -6.40 15.05
C LYS A 41 -1.68 -6.42 15.21
N PHE A 42 -2.41 -5.58 14.48
CA PHE A 42 -3.88 -5.55 14.53
C PHE A 42 -4.50 -6.81 13.93
N LEU A 43 -4.02 -7.27 12.77
CA LEU A 43 -4.52 -8.48 12.12
C LEU A 43 -4.31 -9.74 12.98
N ALA A 44 -3.21 -9.80 13.73
CA ALA A 44 -2.95 -10.89 14.69
C ALA A 44 -3.96 -10.93 15.86
N LEU A 45 -4.70 -9.86 16.11
CA LEU A 45 -5.68 -9.74 17.20
C LEU A 45 -7.13 -9.81 16.73
N VAL A 46 -7.38 -9.98 15.43
CA VAL A 46 -8.75 -10.06 14.90
C VAL A 46 -9.46 -11.28 15.51
N PRO A 47 -10.64 -11.11 16.13
CA PRO A 47 -11.38 -12.22 16.72
C PRO A 47 -12.02 -13.08 15.62
N VAL A 48 -11.41 -14.23 15.33
CA VAL A 48 -11.87 -15.17 14.28
C VAL A 48 -13.28 -15.69 14.54
N ASP A 49 -13.64 -15.87 15.81
CA ASP A 49 -15.00 -16.23 16.25
C ASP A 49 -16.07 -15.18 15.94
N LYS A 50 -15.65 -13.96 15.54
CA LYS A 50 -16.53 -12.83 15.18
C LYS A 50 -16.38 -12.38 13.73
N PHE A 51 -15.89 -13.24 12.85
CA PHE A 51 -15.75 -12.94 11.43
C PHE A 51 -17.03 -12.42 10.75
N ASP A 52 -18.20 -12.90 11.17
CA ASP A 52 -19.51 -12.46 10.64
C ASP A 52 -20.08 -11.20 11.32
N TRP A 53 -19.38 -10.66 12.32
CA TRP A 53 -19.80 -9.44 13.00
C TRP A 53 -19.60 -8.22 12.09
N ALA A 54 -20.53 -7.28 12.16
CA ALA A 54 -20.38 -5.96 11.57
C ALA A 54 -21.01 -4.92 12.54
N PRO A 55 -20.45 -3.71 12.63
CA PRO A 55 -21.01 -2.65 13.47
C PRO A 55 -22.36 -2.15 12.95
N HIS A 56 -22.59 -2.26 11.64
CA HIS A 56 -23.83 -1.86 10.97
C HIS A 56 -24.06 -2.76 9.75
N GLU A 57 -25.33 -2.96 9.34
CA GLU A 57 -25.71 -3.82 8.20
C GLU A 57 -25.11 -3.39 6.85
N LYS A 58 -24.76 -2.11 6.72
CA LYS A 58 -24.13 -1.53 5.51
C LYS A 58 -22.61 -1.67 5.50
N SER A 59 -22.00 -2.06 6.62
CA SER A 59 -20.55 -2.21 6.73
C SER A 59 -20.13 -3.60 6.27
N MET A 60 -18.89 -3.72 5.78
CA MET A 60 -18.26 -5.01 5.58
C MET A 60 -18.25 -5.81 6.89
N LYS A 61 -18.37 -7.14 6.76
CA LYS A 61 -18.15 -8.06 7.87
C LYS A 61 -16.68 -8.01 8.30
N MET A 62 -16.39 -8.34 9.55
CA MET A 62 -15.04 -8.30 10.12
C MET A 62 -14.05 -9.09 9.26
N LYS A 63 -14.43 -10.29 8.79
CA LYS A 63 -13.61 -11.10 7.89
C LYS A 63 -13.21 -10.32 6.64
N SER A 64 -14.20 -9.84 5.89
CA SER A 64 -13.98 -9.12 4.64
C SER A 64 -13.21 -7.82 4.83
N LEU A 65 -13.48 -7.09 5.90
CA LEU A 65 -12.74 -5.87 6.22
C LEU A 65 -11.27 -6.16 6.55
N ALA A 66 -11.00 -7.19 7.36
CA ALA A 66 -9.65 -7.57 7.73
C ALA A 66 -8.85 -8.09 6.52
N SER A 67 -9.46 -8.94 5.69
CA SER A 67 -8.85 -9.41 4.43
C SER A 67 -8.58 -8.24 3.49
N HIS A 68 -9.54 -7.33 3.32
CA HIS A 68 -9.37 -6.16 2.45
C HIS A 68 -8.19 -5.29 2.90
N ILE A 69 -8.06 -5.01 4.21
CA ILE A 69 -6.92 -4.27 4.77
C ILE A 69 -5.60 -4.99 4.51
N ALA A 70 -5.57 -6.32 4.63
CA ALA A 70 -4.37 -7.12 4.37
C ALA A 70 -3.89 -7.06 2.91
N GLU A 71 -4.80 -6.85 1.95
CA GLU A 71 -4.50 -6.79 0.51
C GLU A 71 -4.01 -5.43 0.02
N LEU A 72 -4.35 -4.34 0.72
CA LEU A 72 -4.06 -2.97 0.29
C LEU A 72 -2.58 -2.70 -0.04
N PRO A 73 -1.57 -3.27 0.65
CA PRO A 73 -0.18 -3.04 0.27
C PRO A 73 0.15 -3.43 -1.18
N ALA A 74 -0.51 -4.45 -1.74
CA ALA A 74 -0.29 -4.86 -3.12
C ALA A 74 -0.79 -3.83 -4.15
N TRP A 75 -1.68 -2.92 -3.75
CA TRP A 75 -2.26 -1.91 -4.64
C TRP A 75 -1.26 -0.80 -5.02
N VAL A 76 -0.08 -0.75 -4.39
CA VAL A 76 1.02 0.09 -4.85
C VAL A 76 1.39 -0.25 -6.30
N SER A 77 1.47 -1.55 -6.65
CA SER A 77 1.72 -1.99 -8.01
C SER A 77 0.64 -1.49 -8.97
N LEU A 78 -0.63 -1.63 -8.58
CA LEU A 78 -1.77 -1.15 -9.37
C LEU A 78 -1.67 0.36 -9.65
N ALA A 79 -1.30 1.17 -8.65
CA ALA A 79 -1.17 2.61 -8.80
C ALA A 79 -0.05 3.05 -9.75
N PHE A 80 1.00 2.23 -9.94
CA PHE A 80 2.14 2.57 -10.79
C PHE A 80 2.08 1.92 -12.18
N THR A 81 1.43 0.77 -12.31
CA THR A 81 1.48 -0.05 -13.53
C THR A 81 0.20 0.01 -14.35
N THR A 82 -0.85 0.66 -13.84
CA THR A 82 -2.15 0.74 -14.52
C THR A 82 -2.67 2.17 -14.57
N ASP A 83 -3.46 2.47 -15.60
CA ASP A 83 -4.13 3.78 -15.75
C ASP A 83 -5.34 3.94 -14.80
N GLY A 84 -5.79 2.85 -14.17
CA GLY A 84 -6.91 2.85 -13.24
C GLY A 84 -7.47 1.45 -12.96
N LEU A 85 -8.34 1.37 -11.95
CA LEU A 85 -9.05 0.15 -11.57
C LEU A 85 -10.52 0.25 -12.02
N ASP A 86 -10.94 -0.66 -12.89
CA ASP A 86 -12.32 -0.80 -13.32
C ASP A 86 -12.90 -2.14 -12.85
N PHE A 87 -13.76 -2.07 -11.83
CA PHE A 87 -14.41 -3.25 -11.26
C PHE A 87 -15.42 -3.92 -12.22
N ALA A 88 -15.82 -3.27 -13.31
CA ALA A 88 -16.68 -3.90 -14.32
C ALA A 88 -15.90 -4.92 -15.18
N THR A 89 -14.60 -4.70 -15.37
CA THR A 89 -13.72 -5.55 -16.19
C THR A 89 -12.75 -6.40 -15.37
N ALA A 90 -12.41 -5.94 -14.15
CA ALA A 90 -11.61 -6.66 -13.16
C ALA A 90 -12.36 -6.70 -11.81
N PRO A 91 -13.37 -7.58 -11.67
CA PRO A 91 -14.14 -7.65 -10.44
C PRO A 91 -13.25 -8.02 -9.24
N TYR A 92 -13.55 -7.43 -8.08
CA TYR A 92 -12.85 -7.77 -6.85
C TYR A 92 -13.19 -9.19 -6.41
N GLU A 93 -12.15 -10.01 -6.25
CA GLU A 93 -12.25 -11.36 -5.70
C GLU A 93 -11.64 -11.37 -4.31
N GLU A 94 -12.49 -11.50 -3.30
CA GLU A 94 -12.06 -11.55 -1.91
C GLU A 94 -11.20 -12.80 -1.65
N LYS A 95 -10.01 -12.60 -1.07
CA LYS A 95 -9.15 -13.73 -0.72
C LYS A 95 -9.77 -14.56 0.39
N LYS A 96 -9.66 -15.88 0.24
CA LYS A 96 -10.13 -16.82 1.26
C LYS A 96 -9.18 -16.80 2.45
N VAL A 97 -9.73 -16.45 3.61
CA VAL A 97 -9.03 -16.34 4.90
C VAL A 97 -9.88 -16.99 5.97
N ASP A 98 -9.37 -17.99 6.69
CA ASP A 98 -10.13 -18.69 7.73
C ASP A 98 -9.49 -18.56 9.13
N SER A 99 -8.36 -17.87 9.23
CA SER A 99 -7.56 -17.72 10.46
C SER A 99 -6.79 -16.40 10.51
N ASN A 100 -6.22 -16.08 11.68
CA ASN A 100 -5.27 -14.97 11.79
C ASN A 100 -4.00 -15.25 10.98
N GLU A 101 -3.53 -16.50 10.93
CA GLU A 101 -2.37 -16.91 10.15
C GLU A 101 -2.57 -16.62 8.66
N ASP A 102 -3.77 -16.85 8.13
CA ASP A 102 -4.12 -16.50 6.75
C ASP A 102 -4.09 -14.99 6.52
N LEU A 103 -4.61 -14.18 7.46
CA LEU A 103 -4.56 -12.72 7.39
C LEU A 103 -3.11 -12.20 7.36
N LEU A 104 -2.26 -12.76 8.24
CA LEU A 104 -0.85 -12.35 8.34
C LEU A 104 -0.07 -12.76 7.10
N LYS A 105 -0.33 -13.96 6.55
CA LYS A 105 0.26 -14.41 5.30
C LYS A 105 -0.14 -13.51 4.14
N LEU A 106 -1.42 -13.19 4.02
CA LEU A 106 -1.94 -12.30 2.99
C LEU A 106 -1.30 -10.90 3.06
N LEU A 107 -1.16 -10.36 4.27
CA LEU A 107 -0.50 -9.07 4.48
C LEU A 107 0.98 -9.11 4.06
N GLU A 108 1.71 -10.15 4.42
CA GLU A 108 3.14 -10.31 4.08
C GLU A 108 3.33 -10.41 2.56
N GLU A 109 2.54 -11.26 1.89
CA GLU A 109 2.58 -11.41 0.43
C GLU A 109 2.22 -10.09 -0.28
N SER A 110 1.22 -9.38 0.24
CA SER A 110 0.79 -8.09 -0.32
C SER A 110 1.84 -7.00 -0.11
N TYR A 111 2.49 -6.99 1.07
CA TYR A 111 3.56 -6.04 1.39
C TYR A 111 4.77 -6.24 0.51
N GLU A 112 5.25 -7.49 0.36
CA GLU A 112 6.39 -7.79 -0.50
C GLU A 112 6.10 -7.46 -1.97
N SER A 113 4.88 -7.75 -2.45
CA SER A 113 4.44 -7.36 -3.80
C SER A 113 4.48 -5.84 -3.99
N GLY A 114 3.86 -5.07 -3.09
CA GLY A 114 3.85 -3.61 -3.20
C GLY A 114 5.24 -2.98 -3.05
N LYS A 115 6.08 -3.55 -2.18
CA LYS A 115 7.45 -3.09 -1.94
C LYS A 115 8.37 -3.30 -3.15
N ALA A 116 8.14 -4.34 -3.95
CA ALA A 116 8.93 -4.61 -5.14
C ALA A 116 8.81 -3.51 -6.22
N GLU A 117 7.79 -2.64 -6.12
CA GLU A 117 7.50 -1.55 -7.05
C GLU A 117 8.04 -0.18 -6.60
N LEU A 118 8.64 -0.10 -5.40
CA LEU A 118 9.15 1.13 -4.77
C LEU A 118 10.68 1.20 -4.77
#